data_AF-Q71IB9-F1
#
_entry.id   AF-Q71IB9-F1
#
_cell.length_a   1.000
_cell.length_b   1.000
_cell.length_c   1.000
_cell.angle_alpha   90.00
_cell.angle_beta   90.00
_cell.angle_gamma   90.00
#
_symmetry.space_group_name_H-M   'P 1'
#
loop_
_entity.id
_entity.type
_entity.pdbx_description
1 polymer ?
#
loop_
_entity_poly.entity_id
_entity_poly.type
_entity_poly.pdbx_seq_one_letter_code
_entity_poly.pdbx_strand_id
1 'polypeptide(L)' 'EDCVEYAGKHGIKAIVQPGGSVRDQESIDMANKYGIAMVFTGVRHFRH' A
#
# COMPACT_ATOMS: atom_id res chain seq x y z
N GLU A 1 -13.34 -4.00 0.37
CA GLU A 1 -12.59 -2.76 0.09
C GLU A 1 -11.12 -3.06 0.23
N ASP A 2 -10.28 -2.59 -0.69
CA ASP A 2 -8.83 -2.70 -0.59
C ASP A 2 -8.30 -1.70 0.45
N CYS A 3 -7.31 -2.08 1.26
CA CYS A 3 -6.66 -1.20 2.23
C CYS A 3 -6.15 0.10 1.60
N VAL A 4 -5.60 0.03 0.39
CA VAL A 4 -5.08 1.20 -0.34
C VAL A 4 -6.22 2.11 -0.79
N GLU A 5 -7.34 1.53 -1.23
CA GLU A 5 -8.53 2.30 -1.63
C GLU A 5 -9.14 3.04 -0.43
N TYR A 6 -9.24 2.37 0.72
CA TYR A 6 -9.71 2.98 1.96
C TYR A 6 -8.80 4.14 2.40
N ALA A 7 -7.48 3.93 2.37
CA ALA A 7 -6.50 4.97 2.69
C ALA A 7 -6.62 6.18 1.75
N GLY A 8 -6.81 5.95 0.45
CA GLY A 8 -7.02 7.00 -0.55
C GLY A 8 -8.28 7.82 -0.30
N LYS A 9 -9.40 7.17 0.04
CA LYS A 9 -10.66 7.85 0.41
C LYS A 9 -10.51 8.76 1.65
N HIS A 10 -9.59 8.43 2.56
CA HIS A 10 -9.33 9.19 3.79
C HIS A 10 -8.18 10.21 3.66
N GLY A 11 -7.66 10.43 2.45
CA GLY A 11 -6.66 11.46 2.19
C GLY A 11 -5.24 11.12 2.68
N ILE A 12 -4.96 9.85 2.96
CA ILE A 12 -3.61 9.39 3.28
C ILE A 12 -2.67 9.71 2.11
N LYS A 13 -1.48 10.23 2.42
CA LYS A 13 -0.50 10.67 1.42
C LYS A 13 0.62 9.67 1.14
N ALA A 14 0.88 8.74 2.08
CA ALA A 14 1.93 7.75 1.93
C ALA A 14 1.58 6.43 2.64
N ILE A 15 2.05 5.31 2.08
CA ILE A 15 1.93 3.95 2.62
C ILE A 15 3.32 3.29 2.57
N VAL A 16 3.71 2.64 3.66
CA VAL A 16 4.93 1.84 3.74
C VAL A 16 4.52 0.40 3.99
N GLN A 17 4.95 -0.52 3.11
CA GLN A 17 4.61 -1.94 3.22
C GLN A 17 5.79 -2.85 2.87
N PRO A 18 5.83 -4.10 3.36
CA PRO A 18 6.90 -5.05 3.03
C PRO A 18 6.92 -5.46 1.54
N GLY A 19 5.75 -5.57 0.91
CA GLY A 19 5.61 -6.22 -0.39
C GLY A 19 5.78 -7.75 -0.33
N GLY A 20 5.99 -8.34 -1.50
CA GLY A 20 6.09 -9.78 -1.72
C GLY A 20 4.73 -10.45 -1.94
N SER A 21 3.69 -9.69 -2.27
CA SER A 21 2.40 -10.22 -2.71
C SER A 21 2.42 -10.45 -4.22
N VAL A 22 1.78 -11.53 -4.68
CA VAL A 22 1.49 -11.73 -6.12
C VAL A 22 0.62 -10.59 -6.67
N ARG A 23 -0.12 -9.90 -5.80
CA ARG A 23 -1.03 -8.80 -6.14
C ARG A 23 -0.47 -7.41 -5.80
N ASP A 24 0.83 -7.27 -5.55
CA ASP A 24 1.43 -5.97 -5.24
C ASP A 24 1.17 -4.93 -6.35
N GLN A 25 1.06 -5.37 -7.62
CA GLN A 25 0.74 -4.48 -8.74
C GLN A 25 -0.63 -3.80 -8.56
N GLU A 26 -1.65 -4.52 -8.09
CA GLU A 26 -2.99 -3.95 -7.87
C GLU A 26 -2.95 -2.85 -6.78
N SER A 27 -2.18 -3.07 -5.72
CA SER A 27 -1.98 -2.09 -4.65
C SER A 27 -1.21 -0.86 -5.14
N ILE A 28 -0.21 -1.04 -6.01
CA ILE A 28 0.54 0.05 -6.66
C ILE A 28 -0.39 0.87 -7.56
N ASP A 29 -1.21 0.21 -8.39
CA ASP A 29 -2.13 0.88 -9.30
C ASP A 29 -3.17 1.71 -8.54
N MET A 30 -3.68 1.19 -7.42
CA MET A 30 -4.56 1.94 -6.53
C MET A 30 -3.85 3.12 -5.87
N ALA A 31 -2.63 2.94 -5.38
CA ALA A 31 -1.86 4.03 -4.79
C ALA A 31 -1.62 5.16 -5.81
N ASN A 32 -1.27 4.81 -7.04
CA ASN A 32 -1.10 5.76 -8.15
C ASN A 32 -2.41 6.50 -8.46
N LYS A 33 -3.54 5.79 -8.52
CA LYS A 33 -4.87 6.39 -8.74
C LYS A 33 -5.22 7.46 -7.72
N TYR A 34 -4.84 7.27 -6.46
CA TYR A 34 -5.11 8.21 -5.37
C TYR A 34 -3.95 9.19 -5.09
N GLY A 35 -2.85 9.11 -5.85
CA GLY A 35 -1.67 9.95 -5.64
C GLY A 35 -0.96 9.70 -4.30
N ILE A 36 -0.98 8.44 -3.83
CA ILE A 36 -0.35 8.00 -2.58
C ILE A 36 1.07 7.55 -2.89
N ALA A 37 2.05 8.09 -2.16
CA ALA A 37 3.42 7.59 -2.23
C ALA A 37 3.52 6.21 -1.56
N MET A 38 3.85 5.15 -2.31
CA MET A 38 4.01 3.79 -1.78
C MET A 38 5.49 3.41 -1.73
N VAL A 39 5.94 2.92 -0.57
CA VAL A 39 7.33 2.48 -0.35
C VAL A 39 7.35 1.03 0.09
N PHE A 40 8.23 0.23 -0.53
CA PHE A 40 8.46 -1.16 -0.19
C PHE A 40 9.67 -1.30 0.74
N THR A 41 9.50 -1.97 1.88
CA THR A 41 10.60 -2.21 2.84
C THR A 41 11.32 -3.53 2.59
N GLY A 42 10.66 -4.52 1.98
CA GLY A 42 11.18 -5.89 1.85
C GLY A 42 11.27 -6.65 3.19
N VAL A 43 10.87 -6.05 4.31
CA VAL A 43 11.01 -6.63 5.66
C VAL A 43 9.66 -6.67 6.36
N ARG A 44 9.23 -7.87 6.80
CA ARG A 44 8.01 -8.07 7.59
C ARG A 44 8.32 -8.05 9.09
N HIS A 45 7.62 -7.21 9.84
CA HIS A 45 7.76 -7.07 11.28
C HIS A 45 6.58 -7.72 12.02
N PHE A 46 6.40 -9.03 11.88
CA PHE A 46 5.40 -9.73 12.67
C PHE A 46 5.84 -9.84 14.14
N ARG A 47 4.91 -9.53 15.05
CA ARG A 47 5.03 -9.76 16.48
C ARG A 47 3.69 -10.32 16.95
N HIS A 48 3.72 -11.51 17.53
CA HIS A 48 2.54 -12.21 18.02
C HIS A 48 2.20 -11.78 19.44
#